data_AF-A0A925IH06-F1
#
_entry.id   AF-A0A925IH06-F1
#
_cell.length_a   1.000
_cell.length_b   1.000
_cell.length_c   1.000
_cell.angle_alpha   90.00
_cell.angle_beta   90.00
_cell.angle_gamma   90.00
#
_symmetry.space_group_name_H-M   'P 1'
#
loop_
_entity.id
_entity.type
_entity.pdbx_description
1 polymer ?
#
loop_
_entity_poly.entity_id
_entity_poly.type
_entity_poly.pdbx_seq_one_letter_code
_entity_poly.pdbx_strand_id
1 'polypeptide(L)'
;MMPTGYLFIKILAGSVFEDKFAMMPNRSTDILFQLIKSLEKAEKRHFKLYIKRSSGNEDLKIVRLFDALDKLKEYDEKLLLKKLPGVTKPQLANLKIHLYKQVLASLRLLKSGDSLDLQLNEQFDYAHILYKKGLFHQSLRILERAKEIAKTNQKFNFLPQIISLEKRIENLHITRSMQDRAELLSAEANEVSRHINMVARLSNLALKLYSWYVQHGHARNEEDEKDVRQFMKDNLATGDKEQTGFYERLYLYQSYTWYAFIRQDFLQYYRYSQKWVDLFTEQPLMIRVETGHYIKGLHNLLNAHFDLRNYRKFEKTLKQFEKVAQTGRVKDHDNFRIQAFIYISTARINQHFMLGTFKQGLSLIPGIEEKLEGYHLFIDSHRILVLNYKIAMLYFGSGDYATCIDYLQKIINDNTNLRYDLQCYARVLHLMAHYELGNDVLMESLSKS
;
A
#
# COMPACT_ATOMS: atom_id res chain seq x y z
N MET A 1 -12.96 12.73 -33.05
CA MET A 1 -13.86 13.51 -32.18
C MET A 1 -14.44 12.55 -31.14
N MET A 2 -14.05 12.67 -29.86
CA MET A 2 -14.76 11.96 -28.79
C MET A 2 -16.13 12.61 -28.63
N PRO A 3 -17.24 11.85 -28.54
CA PRO A 3 -18.55 12.45 -28.34
C PRO A 3 -18.57 13.15 -26.98
N THR A 4 -19.07 14.38 -26.94
CA THR A 4 -19.07 15.29 -25.78
C THR A 4 -19.68 14.70 -24.51
N GLY A 5 -20.62 13.75 -24.60
CA GLY A 5 -21.14 13.00 -23.45
C GLY A 5 -20.16 12.01 -22.80
N TYR A 6 -19.11 11.57 -23.53
CA TYR A 6 -18.11 10.61 -23.05
C TYR A 6 -17.10 11.23 -22.09
N LEU A 7 -16.64 12.44 -22.40
CA LEU A 7 -15.75 13.20 -21.52
C LEU A 7 -16.48 13.54 -20.22
N PHE A 8 -17.77 13.86 -20.30
CA PHE A 8 -18.65 14.15 -19.16
C PHE A 8 -18.81 12.95 -18.22
N ILE A 9 -19.10 11.75 -18.76
CA ILE A 9 -19.18 10.51 -17.95
C ILE A 9 -17.81 10.10 -17.41
N LYS A 10 -16.69 10.35 -18.10
CA LYS A 10 -15.34 10.03 -17.59
C LYS A 10 -14.91 10.91 -16.43
N ILE A 11 -15.14 12.21 -16.59
CA ILE A 11 -14.88 13.23 -15.58
C ILE A 11 -15.74 12.93 -14.34
N LEU A 12 -17.01 12.59 -14.55
CA LEU A 12 -17.89 12.18 -13.47
C LEU A 12 -17.49 10.81 -12.90
N ALA A 13 -17.08 9.81 -13.69
CA ALA A 13 -16.82 8.43 -13.23
C ALA A 13 -15.64 8.25 -12.25
N GLY A 14 -14.81 9.28 -12.06
CA GLY A 14 -13.72 9.29 -11.10
C GLY A 14 -12.60 8.31 -11.42
N SER A 15 -12.31 8.05 -12.70
CA SER A 15 -11.04 7.38 -13.09
C SER A 15 -9.80 8.28 -12.89
N VAL A 16 -10.06 9.53 -12.52
CA VAL A 16 -9.13 10.64 -12.31
C VAL A 16 -8.63 10.71 -10.85
N PHE A 17 -9.07 9.80 -9.97
CA PHE A 17 -8.64 9.75 -8.57
C PHE A 17 -7.76 8.54 -8.32
N GLU A 18 -6.44 8.73 -8.28
CA GLU A 18 -5.55 7.74 -7.68
C GLU A 18 -5.32 8.07 -6.20
N ASP A 19 -5.38 7.04 -5.34
CA ASP A 19 -5.32 7.19 -3.89
C ASP A 19 -4.11 8.03 -3.46
N LYS A 20 -4.37 9.14 -2.75
CA LYS A 20 -3.35 9.73 -1.89
C LYS A 20 -3.05 8.74 -0.75
N PHE A 21 -1.96 8.01 -0.81
CA PHE A 21 -1.19 7.59 0.38
C PHE A 21 -0.54 8.83 1.02
N ALA A 22 -1.35 9.75 1.52
CA ALA A 22 -0.91 10.50 2.70
C ALA A 22 -1.34 9.62 3.87
N MET A 23 -0.43 9.28 4.80
CA MET A 23 -0.90 8.90 6.13
C MET A 23 -1.60 10.13 6.70
N MET A 24 -2.90 10.26 6.47
CA MET A 24 -3.69 11.19 7.23
C MET A 24 -3.99 10.52 8.56
N PRO A 25 -3.80 11.21 9.69
CA PRO A 25 -4.11 10.64 10.98
C PRO A 25 -5.63 10.40 11.02
N ASN A 26 -6.05 9.15 10.90
CA ASN A 26 -7.33 8.74 11.47
C ASN A 26 -7.32 9.23 12.92
N ARG A 27 -8.34 10.02 13.30
CA ARG A 27 -8.66 10.50 14.65
C ARG A 27 -7.69 9.95 15.70
N SER A 28 -6.77 10.77 16.20
CA SER A 28 -5.70 10.47 17.17
C SER A 28 -5.93 9.20 18.00
N THR A 29 -5.69 8.04 17.41
CA THR A 29 -5.97 6.75 18.01
C THR A 29 -4.65 6.25 18.54
N ASP A 30 -4.67 5.79 19.78
CA ASP A 30 -3.46 5.35 20.45
C ASP A 30 -2.75 4.26 19.64
N ILE A 31 -1.46 4.45 19.36
CA ILE A 31 -0.69 3.56 18.47
C ILE A 31 -0.67 2.12 19.02
N LEU A 32 -0.57 1.97 20.34
CA LEU A 32 -0.60 0.65 20.96
C LEU A 32 -1.98 0.00 20.84
N PHE A 33 -3.06 0.76 21.03
CA PHE A 33 -4.41 0.27 20.80
C PHE A 33 -4.59 -0.22 19.36
N GLN A 34 -4.16 0.57 18.37
CA GLN A 34 -4.21 0.18 16.95
C GLN A 34 -3.43 -1.12 16.70
N LEU A 35 -2.20 -1.23 17.22
CA LEU A 35 -1.38 -2.43 17.09
C LEU A 35 -2.07 -3.66 17.70
N ILE A 36 -2.66 -3.55 18.90
CA ILE A 36 -3.37 -4.67 19.53
C ILE A 36 -4.61 -5.07 18.71
N LYS A 37 -5.30 -4.09 18.13
CA LYS A 37 -6.47 -4.33 17.27
C LYS A 37 -6.13 -4.97 15.94
N SER A 38 -4.92 -4.76 15.41
CA SER A 38 -4.47 -5.42 14.18
C SER A 38 -4.02 -6.88 14.41
N LEU A 39 -3.92 -7.35 15.66
CA LEU A 39 -3.46 -8.71 15.92
C LEU A 39 -4.54 -9.75 15.61
N GLU A 40 -4.13 -10.83 14.95
CA GLU A 40 -4.96 -12.01 14.76
C GLU A 40 -5.18 -12.77 16.07
N LYS A 41 -6.23 -13.59 16.12
CA LYS A 41 -6.51 -14.44 17.30
C LYS A 41 -5.32 -15.34 17.67
N ALA A 42 -4.60 -15.86 16.67
CA ALA A 42 -3.41 -16.67 16.88
C ALA A 42 -2.24 -15.85 17.46
N GLU A 43 -2.03 -14.63 16.97
CA GLU A 43 -1.00 -13.70 17.44
C GLU A 43 -1.27 -13.23 18.88
N LYS A 44 -2.51 -12.89 19.21
CA LYS A 44 -2.93 -12.55 20.58
C LYS A 44 -2.68 -13.70 21.55
N ARG A 45 -2.97 -14.94 21.13
CA ARG A 45 -2.69 -16.15 21.92
C ARG A 45 -1.18 -16.34 22.10
N HIS A 46 -0.40 -16.19 21.04
CA HIS A 46 1.06 -16.30 21.08
C HIS A 46 1.66 -15.28 22.04
N PHE A 47 1.26 -14.01 21.97
CA PHE A 47 1.72 -12.96 22.88
C PHE A 47 1.50 -13.32 24.35
N LYS A 48 0.30 -13.80 24.72
CA LYS A 48 0.01 -14.22 26.09
C LYS A 48 0.89 -15.37 26.56
N LEU A 49 1.21 -16.33 25.68
CA LEU A 49 2.12 -17.43 26.01
C LEU A 49 3.57 -16.95 26.13
N TYR A 50 3.98 -16.03 25.26
CA TYR A 50 5.31 -15.43 25.28
C TYR A 50 5.60 -14.71 26.60
N ILE A 51 4.68 -13.84 27.06
CA ILE A 51 4.84 -13.13 28.33
C ILE A 51 4.86 -14.10 29.52
N LYS A 52 3.99 -15.12 29.54
CA LYS A 52 3.94 -16.10 30.64
C LYS A 52 5.23 -16.92 30.83
N ARG A 53 6.12 -16.96 29.84
CA ARG A 53 7.42 -17.67 29.95
C ARG A 53 8.48 -16.85 30.68
N SER A 54 8.36 -15.52 30.69
CA SER A 54 9.09 -14.66 31.61
C SER A 54 8.30 -14.64 32.92
N SER A 55 8.87 -15.15 34.00
CA SER A 55 8.15 -15.27 35.28
C SER A 55 8.37 -14.02 36.14
N GLY A 56 7.45 -13.04 36.09
CA GLY A 56 7.50 -11.83 36.92
C GLY A 56 6.14 -11.19 37.27
N ASN A 57 6.08 -10.42 38.37
CA ASN A 57 4.86 -9.68 38.76
C ASN A 57 4.50 -8.54 37.78
N GLU A 58 5.49 -8.00 37.06
CA GLU A 58 5.25 -7.00 36.01
C GLU A 58 4.50 -7.62 34.82
N ASP A 59 4.72 -8.89 34.52
CA ASP A 59 4.07 -9.63 33.42
C ASP A 59 2.55 -9.73 33.62
N LEU A 60 2.08 -9.83 34.87
CA LEU A 60 0.66 -9.80 35.20
C LEU A 60 0.01 -8.45 34.89
N LYS A 61 0.71 -7.33 35.12
CA LYS A 61 0.20 -5.98 34.80
C LYS A 61 0.16 -5.76 33.29
N ILE A 62 1.16 -6.24 32.56
CA ILE A 62 1.24 -6.17 31.09
C ILE A 62 0.06 -6.93 30.47
N VAL A 63 -0.20 -8.17 30.90
CA VAL A 63 -1.30 -8.98 30.37
C VAL A 63 -2.65 -8.33 30.67
N ARG A 64 -2.84 -7.77 31.88
CA ARG A 64 -4.07 -7.02 32.23
C ARG A 64 -4.28 -5.81 31.34
N LEU A 65 -3.23 -5.01 31.08
CA LEU A 65 -3.31 -3.86 30.17
C LEU A 65 -3.65 -4.30 28.74
N PHE A 66 -3.01 -5.37 28.26
CA PHE A 66 -3.29 -5.94 26.94
C PHE A 66 -4.75 -6.37 26.81
N ASP A 67 -5.27 -7.12 27.79
CA ASP A 67 -6.66 -7.59 27.79
C ASP A 67 -7.67 -6.44 27.91
N ALA A 68 -7.33 -5.39 28.66
CA ALA A 68 -8.16 -4.21 28.76
C ALA A 68 -8.26 -3.50 27.40
N LEU A 69 -7.13 -3.26 26.73
CA LEU A 69 -7.06 -2.62 25.41
C LEU A 69 -7.74 -3.47 24.32
N ASP A 70 -7.52 -4.78 24.31
CA ASP A 70 -8.14 -5.69 23.32
C ASP A 70 -9.67 -5.69 23.41
N LYS A 71 -10.24 -5.49 24.60
CA LYS A 71 -11.70 -5.45 24.81
C LYS A 71 -12.35 -4.10 24.51
N LEU A 72 -11.59 -3.01 24.41
CA LEU A 72 -12.15 -1.69 24.10
C LEU A 72 -12.63 -1.62 22.66
N LYS A 73 -13.79 -1.00 22.39
CA LYS A 73 -14.23 -0.73 21.00
C LYS A 73 -13.46 0.45 20.41
N GLU A 74 -13.34 1.52 21.18
CA GLU A 74 -12.57 2.72 20.85
C GLU A 74 -11.59 3.03 21.98
N TYR A 75 -10.51 3.75 21.65
CA TYR A 75 -9.54 4.14 22.67
C TYR A 75 -10.12 5.21 23.60
N ASP A 76 -10.23 4.89 24.89
CA ASP A 76 -10.56 5.84 25.95
C ASP A 76 -9.61 5.63 27.14
N GLU A 77 -8.71 6.59 27.36
CA GLU A 77 -7.73 6.54 28.44
C GLU A 77 -8.38 6.59 29.82
N LYS A 78 -9.47 7.34 30.01
CA LYS A 78 -10.17 7.44 31.29
C LYS A 78 -10.80 6.10 31.64
N LEU A 79 -11.42 5.45 30.66
CA LEU A 79 -11.99 4.11 30.84
C LEU A 79 -10.89 3.06 31.09
N LEU A 80 -9.75 3.19 30.43
CA LEU A 80 -8.61 2.30 30.62
C LEU A 80 -8.03 2.38 32.04
N LEU A 81 -7.89 3.60 32.59
CA LEU A 81 -7.46 3.81 33.98
C LEU A 81 -8.48 3.21 34.97
N LYS A 82 -9.78 3.35 34.72
CA LYS A 82 -10.81 2.71 35.56
C LYS A 82 -10.72 1.18 35.56
N LYS A 83 -10.30 0.57 34.45
CA LYS A 83 -10.09 -0.89 34.34
C LYS A 83 -8.78 -1.38 34.97
N LEU A 84 -7.88 -0.47 35.36
CA LEU A 84 -6.57 -0.77 35.94
C LEU A 84 -6.43 -0.10 37.32
N PRO A 85 -7.12 -0.61 38.35
CA PRO A 85 -7.10 0.00 39.68
C PRO A 85 -5.67 0.02 40.26
N GLY A 86 -5.29 1.14 40.85
CA GLY A 86 -3.96 1.36 41.42
C GLY A 86 -2.87 1.77 40.43
N VAL A 87 -3.20 1.96 39.14
CA VAL A 87 -2.27 2.49 38.13
C VAL A 87 -2.48 4.00 37.96
N THR A 88 -1.43 4.79 38.19
CA THR A 88 -1.45 6.24 37.94
C THR A 88 -1.23 6.55 36.46
N LYS A 89 -1.58 7.78 36.02
CA LYS A 89 -1.34 8.21 34.63
C LYS A 89 0.11 8.03 34.16
N PRO A 90 1.15 8.45 34.92
CA PRO A 90 2.54 8.21 34.52
C PRO A 90 2.90 6.72 34.42
N GLN A 91 2.39 5.89 35.34
CA GLN A 91 2.60 4.45 35.30
C GLN A 91 1.93 3.81 34.08
N LEU A 92 0.74 4.26 33.70
CA LEU A 92 0.06 3.80 32.49
C LEU A 92 0.89 4.10 31.24
N ALA A 93 1.45 5.31 31.11
CA ALA A 93 2.32 5.66 30.00
C ALA A 93 3.53 4.71 29.88
N ASN A 94 4.21 4.43 30.99
CA ASN A 94 5.33 3.49 31.04
C ASN A 94 4.91 2.05 30.69
N LEU A 95 3.77 1.59 31.23
CA LEU A 95 3.23 0.27 30.93
C LEU A 95 2.87 0.13 29.45
N LYS A 96 2.35 1.18 28.81
CA LYS A 96 2.05 1.18 27.38
C LYS A 96 3.31 1.07 26.53
N ILE A 97 4.35 1.84 26.84
CA ILE A 97 5.65 1.74 26.14
C ILE A 97 6.22 0.32 26.28
N HIS A 98 6.17 -0.23 27.49
CA HIS A 98 6.68 -1.57 27.74
C HIS A 98 5.86 -2.65 27.01
N LEU A 99 4.53 -2.60 27.11
CA LEU A 99 3.63 -3.51 26.40
C LEU A 99 3.86 -3.45 24.88
N TYR A 100 4.02 -2.25 24.31
CA TYR A 100 4.32 -2.08 22.89
C TYR A 100 5.59 -2.83 22.48
N LYS A 101 6.69 -2.66 23.23
CA LYS A 101 7.95 -3.38 22.98
C LYS A 101 7.78 -4.90 23.07
N GLN A 102 7.04 -5.39 24.07
CA GLN A 102 6.81 -6.82 24.25
C GLN A 102 5.94 -7.43 23.15
N VAL A 103 4.91 -6.72 22.69
CA VAL A 103 4.08 -7.17 21.56
C VAL A 103 4.94 -7.31 20.30
N LEU A 104 5.75 -6.30 19.98
CA LEU A 104 6.64 -6.36 18.81
C LEU A 104 7.68 -7.49 18.92
N ALA A 105 8.29 -7.68 20.10
CA ALA A 105 9.24 -8.77 20.32
C ALA A 105 8.57 -10.15 20.14
N SER A 106 7.35 -10.32 20.66
CA SER A 106 6.58 -11.55 20.49
C SER A 106 6.23 -11.84 19.03
N LEU A 107 5.81 -10.80 18.29
CA LEU A 107 5.49 -10.93 16.86
C LEU A 107 6.73 -11.25 16.03
N ARG A 108 7.88 -10.63 16.33
CA ARG A 108 9.15 -10.95 15.64
C ARG A 108 9.49 -12.43 15.78
N LEU A 109 9.33 -13.01 16.97
CA LEU A 109 9.58 -14.43 17.21
C LEU A 109 8.57 -15.34 16.51
N LEU A 110 7.29 -14.95 16.46
CA LEU A 110 6.25 -15.72 15.78
C LEU A 110 6.44 -15.74 14.27
N LYS A 111 6.82 -14.61 13.68
CA LYS A 111 6.88 -14.41 12.22
C LYS A 111 8.27 -14.64 11.62
N SER A 112 9.27 -15.03 12.39
CA SER A 112 10.63 -15.27 11.89
C SER A 112 10.65 -16.36 10.81
N GLY A 113 9.82 -17.41 10.94
CA GLY A 113 9.69 -18.46 9.92
C GLY A 113 9.04 -18.03 8.61
N ASP A 114 8.26 -16.93 8.62
CA ASP A 114 7.45 -16.50 7.47
C ASP A 114 8.05 -15.31 6.71
N SER A 115 8.92 -14.53 7.36
CA SER A 115 9.54 -13.34 6.79
C SER A 115 11.00 -13.59 6.42
N LEU A 116 11.28 -13.61 5.12
CA LEU A 116 12.64 -13.75 4.61
C LEU A 116 13.57 -12.65 5.11
N ASP A 117 13.06 -11.43 5.26
CA ASP A 117 13.84 -10.29 5.77
C ASP A 117 14.23 -10.50 7.24
N LEU A 118 13.33 -11.07 8.05
CA LEU A 118 13.66 -11.42 9.44
C LEU A 118 14.68 -12.58 9.50
N GLN A 119 14.57 -13.57 8.61
CA GLN A 119 15.53 -14.67 8.52
C GLN A 119 16.92 -14.17 8.12
N LEU A 120 17.03 -13.33 7.10
CA LEU A 120 18.31 -12.77 6.65
C LEU A 120 18.98 -11.93 7.75
N ASN A 121 18.21 -11.12 8.48
CA ASN A 121 18.71 -10.39 9.64
C ASN A 121 19.21 -11.34 10.74
N GLU A 122 18.44 -12.38 11.06
CA GLU A 122 18.84 -13.37 12.08
C GLU A 122 20.12 -14.13 11.68
N GLN A 123 20.24 -14.54 10.41
CA GLN A 123 21.47 -15.18 9.92
C GLN A 123 22.67 -14.23 10.01
N PHE A 124 22.48 -12.94 9.67
CA PHE A 124 23.52 -11.94 9.83
C PHE A 124 23.92 -11.74 11.30
N ASP A 125 22.95 -11.69 12.22
CA ASP A 125 23.18 -11.62 13.66
C ASP A 125 24.00 -12.83 14.16
N TYR A 126 23.65 -14.05 13.72
CA TYR A 126 24.39 -15.27 14.06
C TYR A 126 25.82 -15.25 13.52
N ALA A 127 26.02 -14.85 12.26
CA ALA A 127 27.36 -14.72 11.69
C ALA A 127 28.20 -13.73 12.52
N HIS A 128 27.63 -12.57 12.86
CA HIS A 128 28.32 -11.56 13.64
C HIS A 128 28.65 -12.03 15.08
N ILE A 129 27.77 -12.80 15.71
CA ILE A 129 28.04 -13.43 17.02
C ILE A 129 29.20 -14.43 16.92
N LEU A 130 29.20 -15.30 15.90
CA LEU A 130 30.26 -16.29 15.69
C LEU A 130 31.61 -15.62 15.42
N TYR A 131 31.62 -14.57 14.58
CA TYR A 131 32.80 -13.74 14.36
C TYR A 131 33.36 -13.18 15.68
N LYS A 132 32.51 -12.59 16.54
CA LYS A 132 32.93 -12.08 17.86
C LYS A 132 33.45 -13.15 18.80
N LYS A 133 33.10 -14.42 18.59
CA LYS A 133 33.59 -15.57 19.35
C LYS A 133 34.84 -16.22 18.73
N GLY A 134 35.38 -15.67 17.64
CA GLY A 134 36.55 -16.20 16.93
C GLY A 134 36.25 -17.38 15.99
N LEU A 135 34.97 -17.70 15.77
CA LEU A 135 34.51 -18.81 14.91
C LEU A 135 34.35 -18.33 13.46
N PHE A 136 35.47 -17.95 12.83
CA PHE A 136 35.49 -17.24 11.54
C PHE A 136 34.94 -18.08 10.38
N HIS A 137 35.36 -19.35 10.24
CA HIS A 137 34.87 -20.21 9.16
C HIS A 137 33.38 -20.49 9.27
N GLN A 138 32.87 -20.66 10.49
CA GLN A 138 31.44 -20.86 10.75
C GLN A 138 30.66 -19.59 10.40
N SER A 139 31.19 -18.42 10.75
CA SER A 139 30.64 -17.13 10.32
C SER A 139 30.57 -17.02 8.80
N LEU A 140 31.67 -17.28 8.09
CA LEU A 140 31.72 -17.23 6.62
C LEU A 140 30.72 -18.19 5.96
N ARG A 141 30.54 -19.39 6.50
CA ARG A 141 29.53 -20.35 6.00
C ARG A 141 28.09 -19.85 6.12
N ILE A 142 27.76 -19.14 7.20
CA ILE A 142 26.44 -18.53 7.37
C ILE A 142 26.28 -17.37 6.36
N LEU A 143 27.30 -16.53 6.19
CA LEU A 143 27.27 -15.40 5.26
C LEU A 143 27.08 -15.85 3.81
N GLU A 144 27.81 -16.88 3.37
CA GLU A 144 27.67 -17.43 2.02
C GLU A 144 26.24 -17.95 1.77
N ARG A 145 25.64 -18.64 2.74
CA ARG A 145 24.24 -19.10 2.63
C ARG A 145 23.26 -17.93 2.58
N ALA A 146 23.44 -16.93 3.44
CA ALA A 146 22.57 -15.75 3.49
C ALA A 146 22.66 -14.94 2.18
N LYS A 147 23.84 -14.86 1.58
CA LYS A 147 24.09 -14.22 0.28
C LYS A 147 23.30 -14.89 -0.84
N GLU A 148 23.36 -16.21 -0.95
CA GLU A 148 22.62 -16.98 -1.97
C GLU A 148 21.10 -16.86 -1.80
N ILE A 149 20.62 -16.90 -0.56
CA ILE A 149 19.20 -16.66 -0.25
C ILE A 149 18.80 -15.25 -0.68
N ALA A 150 19.62 -14.23 -0.36
CA ALA A 150 19.34 -12.85 -0.72
C ALA A 150 19.31 -12.64 -2.24
N LYS A 151 20.27 -13.17 -3.00
CA LYS A 151 20.30 -13.08 -4.46
C LYS A 151 19.10 -13.77 -5.10
N THR A 152 18.83 -15.01 -4.71
CA THR A 152 17.73 -15.82 -5.28
C THR A 152 16.36 -15.16 -5.08
N ASN A 153 16.20 -14.41 -3.99
CA ASN A 153 14.94 -13.72 -3.65
C ASN A 153 14.98 -12.21 -3.92
N GLN A 154 15.96 -11.72 -4.70
CA GLN A 154 16.09 -10.32 -5.09
C GLN A 154 16.25 -9.34 -3.90
N LYS A 155 16.74 -9.80 -2.74
CA LYS A 155 16.97 -9.02 -1.52
C LYS A 155 18.35 -8.35 -1.51
N PHE A 156 18.68 -7.66 -2.59
CA PHE A 156 20.02 -7.08 -2.81
C PHE A 156 20.46 -6.09 -1.72
N ASN A 157 19.54 -5.41 -1.04
CA ASN A 157 19.85 -4.49 0.05
C ASN A 157 20.51 -5.17 1.28
N PHE A 158 20.40 -6.50 1.42
CA PHE A 158 21.09 -7.25 2.47
C PHE A 158 22.55 -7.57 2.10
N LEU A 159 22.89 -7.57 0.82
CA LEU A 159 24.20 -7.98 0.34
C LEU A 159 25.34 -7.04 0.78
N PRO A 160 25.19 -5.70 0.83
CA PRO A 160 26.27 -4.82 1.28
C PRO A 160 26.79 -5.14 2.68
N GLN A 161 25.89 -5.40 3.64
CA GLN A 161 26.29 -5.75 5.01
C GLN A 161 26.94 -7.13 5.09
N ILE A 162 26.43 -8.12 4.34
CA ILE A 162 27.00 -9.46 4.26
C ILE A 162 28.42 -9.39 3.68
N ILE A 163 28.58 -8.74 2.52
CA ILE A 163 29.87 -8.58 1.83
C ILE A 163 30.84 -7.76 2.68
N SER A 164 30.37 -6.74 3.40
CA SER A 164 31.20 -5.94 4.31
C SER A 164 31.77 -6.80 5.44
N LEU A 165 30.95 -7.66 6.05
CA LEU A 165 31.42 -8.56 7.10
C LEU A 165 32.37 -9.63 6.55
N GLU A 166 32.09 -10.19 5.37
CA GLU A 166 33.03 -11.12 4.70
C GLU A 166 34.38 -10.45 4.45
N LYS A 167 34.41 -9.27 3.82
CA LYS A 167 35.65 -8.50 3.58
C LYS A 167 36.41 -8.23 4.87
N ARG A 168 35.70 -7.92 5.96
CA ARG A 168 36.32 -7.71 7.27
C ARG A 168 36.98 -8.97 7.82
N ILE A 169 36.32 -10.13 7.70
CA ILE A 169 36.87 -11.41 8.16
C ILE A 169 38.12 -11.76 7.35
N GLU A 170 38.03 -11.70 6.02
CA GLU A 170 39.12 -12.06 5.11
C GLU A 170 40.34 -11.12 5.27
N ASN A 171 40.11 -9.84 5.54
CA ASN A 171 41.20 -8.86 5.70
C ASN A 171 41.93 -8.98 7.06
N LEU A 172 41.26 -9.42 8.12
CA LEU A 172 41.82 -9.44 9.48
C LEU A 172 42.32 -10.82 9.92
N HIS A 173 41.94 -11.89 9.22
CA HIS A 173 42.19 -13.26 9.66
C HIS A 173 42.69 -14.14 8.51
N ILE A 174 43.63 -15.03 8.82
CA ILE A 174 44.12 -16.03 7.87
C ILE A 174 43.04 -17.12 7.73
N THR A 175 42.16 -16.95 6.75
CA THR A 175 41.09 -17.90 6.41
C THR A 175 41.55 -18.98 5.42
N ARG A 176 42.73 -18.83 4.81
CA ARG A 176 43.23 -19.68 3.72
C ARG A 176 42.20 -19.85 2.58
N SER A 177 41.40 -18.81 2.33
CA SER A 177 40.46 -18.76 1.21
C SER A 177 41.19 -18.73 -0.14
N MET A 178 40.49 -19.10 -1.22
CA MET A 178 41.00 -19.18 -2.60
C MET A 178 41.81 -17.96 -3.05
N GLN A 179 42.73 -18.19 -3.99
CA GLN A 179 43.78 -17.27 -4.44
C GLN A 179 43.30 -15.96 -5.12
N ASP A 180 41.99 -15.75 -5.31
CA ASP A 180 41.38 -14.56 -5.94
C ASP A 180 40.19 -13.98 -5.14
N ARG A 181 40.07 -14.30 -3.84
CA ARG A 181 38.88 -13.92 -3.06
C ARG A 181 38.69 -12.41 -2.95
N ALA A 182 39.78 -11.64 -2.92
CA ALA A 182 39.72 -10.18 -2.84
C ALA A 182 39.10 -9.56 -4.10
N GLU A 183 39.54 -10.01 -5.28
CA GLU A 183 39.04 -9.58 -6.58
C GLU A 183 37.57 -9.93 -6.74
N LEU A 184 37.18 -11.16 -6.38
CA LEU A 184 35.78 -11.63 -6.44
C LEU A 184 34.88 -10.78 -5.53
N LEU A 185 35.26 -10.56 -4.27
CA LEU A 185 34.47 -9.74 -3.33
C LEU A 185 34.43 -8.26 -3.74
N SER A 186 35.47 -7.76 -4.41
CA SER A 186 35.48 -6.40 -4.95
C SER A 186 34.51 -6.25 -6.12
N ALA A 187 34.59 -7.15 -7.10
CA ALA A 187 33.69 -7.17 -8.25
C ALA A 187 32.22 -7.33 -7.83
N GLU A 188 31.95 -8.25 -6.92
CA GLU A 188 30.60 -8.50 -6.38
C GLU A 188 30.05 -7.25 -5.65
N ALA A 189 30.85 -6.59 -4.81
CA ALA A 189 30.41 -5.38 -4.12
C ALA A 189 30.07 -4.24 -5.08
N ASN A 190 30.86 -4.08 -6.15
CA ASN A 190 30.63 -3.06 -7.17
C ASN A 190 29.36 -3.37 -7.99
N GLU A 191 29.12 -4.63 -8.31
CA GLU A 191 27.90 -5.08 -9.00
C GLU A 191 26.65 -4.82 -8.15
N VAL A 192 26.67 -5.24 -6.89
CA VAL A 192 25.57 -5.00 -5.94
C VAL A 192 25.30 -3.50 -5.79
N SER A 193 26.35 -2.69 -5.67
CA SER A 193 26.22 -1.24 -5.53
C SER A 193 25.58 -0.61 -6.77
N ARG A 194 25.94 -1.08 -7.97
CA ARG A 194 25.35 -0.61 -9.23
C ARG A 194 23.85 -0.96 -9.32
N HIS A 195 23.49 -2.20 -8.96
CA HIS A 195 22.10 -2.66 -8.94
C HIS A 195 21.26 -1.84 -7.95
N ILE A 196 21.73 -1.66 -6.70
CA ILE A 196 21.05 -0.85 -5.69
C ILE A 196 20.89 0.60 -6.17
N ASN A 197 21.93 1.18 -6.78
CA ASN A 197 21.84 2.54 -7.32
C ASN A 197 20.76 2.66 -8.40
N MET A 198 20.68 1.70 -9.33
CA MET A 198 19.68 1.70 -10.39
C MET A 198 18.26 1.61 -9.83
N VAL A 199 18.02 0.65 -8.91
CA VAL A 199 16.72 0.50 -8.24
C VAL A 199 16.35 1.77 -7.47
N ALA A 200 17.30 2.39 -6.76
CA ALA A 200 17.07 3.64 -6.05
C ALA A 200 16.70 4.78 -7.00
N ARG A 201 17.40 4.95 -8.13
CA ARG A 201 17.11 5.99 -9.12
C ARG A 201 15.69 5.83 -9.70
N LEU A 202 15.32 4.62 -10.11
CA LEU A 202 14.02 4.34 -10.72
C LEU A 202 12.86 4.42 -9.71
N SER A 203 13.04 3.91 -8.49
CA SER A 203 12.04 4.03 -7.43
C SER A 203 11.83 5.48 -6.99
N ASN A 204 12.91 6.28 -6.92
CA ASN A 204 12.81 7.72 -6.68
C ASN A 204 12.04 8.43 -7.78
N LEU A 205 12.27 8.10 -9.06
CA LEU A 205 11.51 8.65 -10.17
C LEU A 205 10.01 8.33 -10.04
N ALA A 206 9.67 7.06 -9.81
CA ALA A 206 8.28 6.64 -9.62
C ALA A 206 7.61 7.38 -8.44
N LEU A 207 8.32 7.53 -7.32
CA LEU A 207 7.82 8.23 -6.14
C LEU A 207 7.63 9.74 -6.40
N LYS A 208 8.58 10.38 -7.10
CA LYS A 208 8.47 11.80 -7.42
C LYS A 208 7.35 12.08 -8.42
N LEU A 209 7.13 11.21 -9.41
CA LEU A 209 5.99 11.33 -10.33
C LEU A 209 4.66 11.19 -9.58
N TYR A 210 4.57 10.23 -8.65
CA TYR A 210 3.42 10.14 -7.77
C TYR A 210 3.24 11.42 -6.93
N SER A 211 4.31 11.93 -6.32
CA SER A 211 4.25 13.19 -5.56
C SER A 211 3.81 14.37 -6.43
N TRP A 212 4.29 14.43 -7.68
CA TRP A 212 3.89 15.44 -8.65
C TRP A 212 2.38 15.38 -8.90
N TYR A 213 1.83 14.19 -9.13
CA TYR A 213 0.40 13.98 -9.30
C TYR A 213 -0.40 14.39 -8.05
N VAL A 214 0.07 14.04 -6.86
CA VAL A 214 -0.59 14.40 -5.59
C VAL A 214 -0.68 15.91 -5.41
N GLN A 215 0.31 16.67 -5.89
CA GLN A 215 0.39 18.12 -5.78
C GLN A 215 -0.37 18.86 -6.89
N HIS A 216 -0.19 18.45 -8.16
CA HIS A 216 -0.67 19.20 -9.33
C HIS A 216 -1.92 18.55 -9.97
N GLY A 217 -2.10 17.25 -9.76
CA GLY A 217 -3.11 16.44 -10.44
C GLY A 217 -2.70 16.05 -11.86
N HIS A 218 -3.69 15.94 -12.76
CA HIS A 218 -3.45 15.73 -14.17
C HIS A 218 -3.03 17.03 -14.85
N ALA A 219 -2.26 16.91 -15.94
CA ALA A 219 -1.97 18.00 -16.84
C ALA A 219 -3.26 18.51 -17.48
N ARG A 220 -3.47 19.84 -17.47
CA ARG A 220 -4.71 20.50 -17.92
C ARG A 220 -4.49 21.34 -19.17
N ASN A 221 -3.25 21.69 -19.47
CA ASN A 221 -2.86 22.53 -20.59
C ASN A 221 -1.49 22.07 -21.17
N GLU A 222 -1.05 22.72 -22.25
CA GLU A 222 0.20 22.40 -22.94
C GLU A 222 1.46 22.69 -22.10
N GLU A 223 1.38 23.64 -21.15
CA GLU A 223 2.47 23.99 -20.25
C GLU A 223 2.71 22.86 -19.23
N ASP A 224 1.65 22.38 -18.57
CA ASP A 224 1.71 21.21 -17.68
C ASP A 224 2.28 19.97 -18.40
N GLU A 225 1.86 19.75 -19.65
CA GLU A 225 2.32 18.64 -20.49
C GLU A 225 3.83 18.76 -20.78
N LYS A 226 4.32 19.98 -21.05
CA LYS A 226 5.74 20.26 -21.27
C LYS A 226 6.56 20.04 -19.99
N ASP A 227 6.06 20.49 -18.85
CA ASP A 227 6.74 20.34 -17.55
C ASP A 227 6.90 18.88 -17.17
N VAL A 228 5.84 18.07 -17.31
CA VAL A 228 5.90 16.64 -16.99
C VAL A 228 6.84 15.88 -17.95
N ARG A 229 6.87 16.27 -19.23
CA ARG A 229 7.84 15.73 -20.22
C ARG A 229 9.28 16.06 -19.85
N GLN A 230 9.53 17.31 -19.49
CA GLN A 230 10.85 17.77 -19.08
C GLN A 230 11.29 17.06 -17.80
N PHE A 231 10.40 16.95 -16.80
CA PHE A 231 10.62 16.21 -15.57
C PHE A 231 11.03 14.75 -15.82
N MET A 232 10.30 14.05 -16.71
CA MET A 232 10.62 12.67 -17.06
C MET A 232 11.99 12.55 -17.76
N LYS A 233 12.31 13.50 -18.66
CA LYS A 233 13.59 13.52 -19.37
C LYS A 233 14.78 13.78 -18.43
N ASP A 234 14.62 14.69 -17.47
CA ASP A 234 15.71 15.05 -16.54
C ASP A 234 16.01 13.96 -15.52
N ASN A 235 15.04 13.09 -15.24
CA ASN A 235 15.18 12.03 -14.24
C ASN A 235 15.39 10.62 -14.84
N LEU A 236 15.26 10.42 -16.16
CA LEU A 236 15.48 9.14 -16.83
C LEU A 236 16.75 9.16 -17.70
N ALA A 237 17.76 8.36 -17.36
CA ALA A 237 19.03 8.31 -18.08
C ALA A 237 19.04 7.31 -19.25
N THR A 238 20.05 7.44 -20.12
CA THR A 238 20.15 6.76 -21.42
C THR A 238 20.27 5.24 -21.37
N GLY A 239 20.54 4.62 -20.22
CA GLY A 239 20.58 3.14 -20.04
C GLY A 239 19.40 2.57 -19.24
N ASP A 240 18.52 3.42 -18.71
CA ASP A 240 17.47 3.01 -17.76
C ASP A 240 16.37 2.16 -18.44
N LYS A 241 16.35 2.09 -19.78
CA LYS A 241 15.32 1.34 -20.56
C LYS A 241 15.69 -0.13 -20.82
N GLU A 242 16.94 -0.52 -20.63
CA GLU A 242 17.48 -1.84 -20.99
C GLU A 242 17.62 -2.78 -19.77
N GLN A 243 16.86 -2.50 -18.71
CA GLN A 243 16.97 -3.20 -17.44
C GLN A 243 16.33 -4.58 -17.50
N THR A 244 17.03 -5.59 -16.95
CA THR A 244 16.59 -6.99 -16.92
C THR A 244 16.13 -7.44 -15.53
N GLY A 245 16.57 -6.76 -14.48
CA GLY A 245 16.20 -7.04 -13.09
C GLY A 245 14.72 -6.74 -12.79
N PHE A 246 14.16 -7.46 -11.82
CA PHE A 246 12.74 -7.35 -11.48
C PHE A 246 12.38 -5.96 -10.98
N TYR A 247 13.10 -5.44 -9.98
CA TYR A 247 12.76 -4.15 -9.36
C TYR A 247 13.00 -2.98 -10.30
N GLU A 248 14.06 -3.02 -11.10
CA GLU A 248 14.32 -1.99 -12.10
C GLU A 248 13.18 -1.93 -13.12
N ARG A 249 12.76 -3.07 -13.67
CA ARG A 249 11.61 -3.13 -14.59
C ARG A 249 10.33 -2.68 -13.91
N LEU A 250 10.07 -3.12 -12.66
CA LEU A 250 8.91 -2.74 -11.87
C LEU A 250 8.82 -1.21 -11.72
N TYR A 251 9.88 -0.57 -11.22
CA TYR A 251 9.89 0.87 -10.97
C TYR A 251 9.94 1.69 -12.27
N LEU A 252 10.56 1.18 -13.33
CA LEU A 252 10.48 1.78 -14.65
C LEU A 252 9.04 1.78 -15.17
N TYR A 253 8.34 0.63 -15.09
CA TYR A 253 6.95 0.53 -15.53
C TYR A 253 6.01 1.39 -14.68
N GLN A 254 6.22 1.46 -13.36
CA GLN A 254 5.49 2.38 -12.48
C GLN A 254 5.74 3.85 -12.85
N SER A 255 6.98 4.23 -13.15
CA SER A 255 7.31 5.58 -13.60
C SER A 255 6.55 5.94 -14.88
N TYR A 256 6.57 5.08 -15.89
CA TYR A 256 5.79 5.32 -17.11
C TYR A 256 4.28 5.28 -16.89
N THR A 257 3.80 4.46 -15.95
CA THR A 257 2.38 4.39 -15.58
C THR A 257 1.93 5.76 -15.03
N TRP A 258 2.66 6.31 -14.06
CA TRP A 258 2.39 7.64 -13.52
C TRP A 258 2.53 8.75 -14.55
N TYR A 259 3.62 8.73 -15.31
CA TYR A 259 3.87 9.71 -16.36
C TYR A 259 2.73 9.74 -17.39
N ALA A 260 2.26 8.58 -17.85
CA ALA A 260 1.14 8.48 -18.76
C ALA A 260 -0.18 8.90 -18.12
N PHE A 261 -0.40 8.55 -16.85
CA PHE A 261 -1.61 8.88 -16.11
C PHE A 261 -1.75 10.38 -15.89
N ILE A 262 -0.69 11.07 -15.45
CA ILE A 262 -0.67 12.54 -15.30
C ILE A 262 -1.03 13.23 -16.61
N ARG A 263 -0.47 12.74 -17.72
CA ARG A 263 -0.70 13.28 -19.07
C ARG A 263 -2.01 12.81 -19.72
N GLN A 264 -2.79 11.96 -19.05
CA GLN A 264 -4.00 11.32 -19.58
C GLN A 264 -3.78 10.55 -20.90
N ASP A 265 -2.56 10.04 -21.12
CA ASP A 265 -2.21 9.16 -22.24
C ASP A 265 -2.66 7.73 -21.90
N PHE A 266 -3.96 7.45 -22.06
CA PHE A 266 -4.57 6.19 -21.65
C PHE A 266 -4.00 4.96 -22.37
N LEU A 267 -3.52 5.11 -23.60
CA LEU A 267 -2.88 4.01 -24.34
C LEU A 267 -1.52 3.66 -23.72
N GLN A 268 -0.72 4.67 -23.39
CA GLN A 268 0.55 4.45 -22.71
C GLN A 268 0.34 3.95 -21.27
N TYR A 269 -0.66 4.47 -20.55
CA TYR A 269 -1.03 4.02 -19.21
C TYR A 269 -1.41 2.54 -19.21
N TYR A 270 -2.25 2.10 -20.15
CA TYR A 270 -2.55 0.68 -20.36
C TYR A 270 -1.30 -0.14 -20.69
N ARG A 271 -0.47 0.34 -21.63
CA ARG A 271 0.75 -0.40 -22.05
C ARG A 271 1.66 -0.71 -20.85
N TYR A 272 1.90 0.27 -19.99
CA TYR A 272 2.83 0.11 -18.87
C TYR A 272 2.20 -0.54 -17.65
N SER A 273 0.90 -0.34 -17.40
CA SER A 273 0.16 -1.12 -16.38
C SER A 273 0.11 -2.61 -16.75
N GLN A 274 -0.07 -2.93 -18.03
CA GLN A 274 -0.03 -4.32 -18.52
C GLN A 274 1.37 -4.92 -18.34
N LYS A 275 2.43 -4.21 -18.75
CA LYS A 275 3.82 -4.66 -18.53
C LYS A 275 4.15 -4.87 -17.05
N TRP A 276 3.63 -4.03 -16.17
CA TRP A 276 3.75 -4.20 -14.73
C TRP A 276 3.09 -5.52 -14.29
N VAL A 277 1.85 -5.80 -14.66
CA VAL A 277 1.18 -7.06 -14.29
C VAL A 277 1.85 -8.28 -14.94
N ASP A 278 2.31 -8.17 -16.19
CA ASP A 278 2.99 -9.23 -16.93
C ASP A 278 4.31 -9.62 -16.26
N LEU A 279 5.03 -8.66 -15.67
CA LEU A 279 6.27 -8.93 -14.92
C LEU A 279 6.06 -9.96 -13.79
N PHE A 280 4.91 -9.95 -13.13
CA PHE A 280 4.56 -10.95 -12.10
C PHE A 280 4.14 -12.30 -12.69
N THR A 281 3.72 -12.33 -13.95
CA THR A 281 3.46 -13.57 -14.69
C THR A 281 4.78 -14.20 -15.15
N GLU A 282 5.73 -13.38 -15.59
CA GLU A 282 7.09 -13.79 -15.93
C GLU A 282 7.87 -14.30 -14.72
N GLN A 283 7.63 -13.73 -13.53
CA GLN A 283 8.31 -14.11 -12.28
C GLN A 283 7.30 -14.44 -11.16
N PRO A 284 6.65 -15.63 -11.20
CA PRO A 284 5.55 -15.97 -10.28
C PRO A 284 5.93 -15.93 -8.79
N LEU A 285 7.19 -16.18 -8.44
CA LEU A 285 7.69 -16.07 -7.06
C LEU A 285 7.42 -14.68 -6.49
N MET A 286 7.54 -13.64 -7.31
CA MET A 286 7.38 -12.26 -6.90
C MET A 286 5.94 -11.90 -6.54
N ILE A 287 4.93 -12.72 -6.92
CA ILE A 287 3.55 -12.55 -6.43
C ILE A 287 3.49 -12.71 -4.90
N ARG A 288 4.26 -13.65 -4.34
CA ARG A 288 4.32 -13.87 -2.88
C ARG A 288 5.22 -12.85 -2.19
N VAL A 289 6.35 -12.51 -2.81
CA VAL A 289 7.33 -11.57 -2.25
C VAL A 289 6.76 -10.15 -2.24
N GLU A 290 6.23 -9.69 -3.37
CA GLU A 290 5.79 -8.31 -3.62
C GLU A 290 4.28 -8.21 -3.86
N THR A 291 3.50 -8.89 -3.00
CA THR A 291 2.02 -8.99 -3.12
C THR A 291 1.36 -7.61 -3.21
N GLY A 292 1.81 -6.61 -2.45
CA GLY A 292 1.26 -5.25 -2.48
C GLY A 292 1.44 -4.56 -3.83
N HIS A 293 2.63 -4.71 -4.46
CA HIS A 293 2.86 -4.18 -5.80
C HIS A 293 2.03 -4.91 -6.86
N TYR A 294 1.78 -6.21 -6.70
CA TYR A 294 0.92 -6.95 -7.63
C TYR A 294 -0.54 -6.50 -7.54
N ILE A 295 -1.08 -6.35 -6.32
CA ILE A 295 -2.42 -5.81 -6.04
C ILE A 295 -2.57 -4.43 -6.67
N LYS A 296 -1.57 -3.54 -6.49
CA LYS A 296 -1.58 -2.20 -7.09
C LYS A 296 -1.47 -2.22 -8.62
N GLY A 297 -0.68 -3.14 -9.18
CA GLY A 297 -0.58 -3.34 -10.63
C GLY A 297 -1.91 -3.76 -11.26
N LEU A 298 -2.60 -4.72 -10.65
CA LEU A 298 -3.93 -5.17 -11.09
C LEU A 298 -4.97 -4.04 -11.03
N HIS A 299 -4.94 -3.23 -9.97
CA HIS A 299 -5.79 -2.05 -9.85
C HIS A 299 -5.56 -1.04 -10.98
N ASN A 300 -4.30 -0.68 -11.24
CA ASN A 300 -3.94 0.23 -12.32
C ASN A 300 -4.32 -0.32 -13.70
N LEU A 301 -4.13 -1.62 -13.93
CA LEU A 301 -4.55 -2.26 -15.17
C LEU A 301 -6.08 -2.23 -15.36
N LEU A 302 -6.84 -2.42 -14.28
CA LEU A 302 -8.31 -2.29 -14.32
C LEU A 302 -8.75 -0.85 -14.63
N ASN A 303 -8.13 0.15 -14.01
CA ASN A 303 -8.40 1.55 -14.32
C ASN A 303 -8.06 1.87 -15.79
N ALA A 304 -6.93 1.39 -16.29
CA ALA A 304 -6.56 1.59 -17.69
C ALA A 304 -7.55 0.92 -18.67
N HIS A 305 -8.05 -0.28 -18.34
CA HIS A 305 -9.11 -0.93 -19.10
C HIS A 305 -10.42 -0.15 -19.04
N PHE A 306 -10.77 0.41 -17.88
CA PHE A 306 -11.94 1.27 -17.71
C PHE A 306 -11.85 2.52 -18.59
N ASP A 307 -10.71 3.22 -18.55
CA ASP A 307 -10.47 4.44 -19.33
C ASP A 307 -10.51 4.21 -20.85
N LEU A 308 -10.08 3.04 -21.29
CA LEU A 308 -10.11 2.62 -22.70
C LEU A 308 -11.42 1.91 -23.10
N ARG A 309 -12.36 1.72 -22.16
CA ARG A 309 -13.56 0.89 -22.34
C ARG A 309 -13.27 -0.50 -22.91
N ASN A 310 -12.21 -1.13 -22.42
CA ASN A 310 -11.83 -2.48 -22.84
C ASN A 310 -12.60 -3.53 -22.05
N TYR A 311 -13.91 -3.67 -22.34
CA TYR A 311 -14.84 -4.54 -21.60
C TYR A 311 -14.31 -5.95 -21.39
N ARG A 312 -13.85 -6.61 -22.47
CA ARG A 312 -13.41 -8.00 -22.42
C ARG A 312 -12.18 -8.19 -21.54
N LYS A 313 -11.18 -7.31 -21.66
CA LYS A 313 -9.97 -7.42 -20.82
C LYS A 313 -10.23 -6.96 -19.39
N PHE A 314 -11.09 -5.96 -19.18
CA PHE A 314 -11.53 -5.53 -17.85
C PHE A 314 -12.10 -6.73 -17.06
N GLU A 315 -13.06 -7.44 -17.64
CA GLU A 315 -13.69 -8.60 -16.99
C GLU A 315 -12.68 -9.70 -16.67
N LYS A 316 -11.77 -10.00 -17.61
CA LYS A 316 -10.70 -11.00 -17.40
C LYS A 316 -9.78 -10.60 -16.25
N THR A 317 -9.33 -9.36 -16.23
CA THR A 317 -8.44 -8.84 -15.19
C THR A 317 -9.14 -8.78 -13.83
N LEU A 318 -10.43 -8.44 -13.79
CA LEU A 318 -11.22 -8.42 -12.55
C LEU A 318 -11.34 -9.82 -11.96
N LYS A 319 -11.70 -10.83 -12.78
CA LYS A 319 -11.73 -12.24 -12.35
C LYS A 319 -10.37 -12.73 -11.84
N GLN A 320 -9.28 -12.32 -12.49
CA GLN A 320 -7.93 -12.61 -12.02
C GLN A 320 -7.68 -11.99 -10.64
N PHE A 321 -8.02 -10.72 -10.45
CA PHE A 321 -7.81 -10.03 -9.18
C PHE A 321 -8.66 -10.62 -8.04
N GLU A 322 -9.92 -10.96 -8.32
CA GLU A 322 -10.79 -11.66 -7.36
C GLU A 322 -10.19 -12.99 -6.92
N LYS A 323 -9.61 -13.77 -7.85
CA LYS A 323 -8.90 -15.02 -7.52
C LYS A 323 -7.69 -14.77 -6.63
N VAL A 324 -6.89 -13.74 -6.93
CA VAL A 324 -5.73 -13.35 -6.12
C VAL A 324 -6.15 -12.95 -4.70
N ALA A 325 -7.24 -12.20 -4.57
CA ALA A 325 -7.79 -11.80 -3.28
C ALA A 325 -8.29 -12.98 -2.42
N GLN A 326 -8.55 -14.14 -3.04
CA GLN A 326 -8.94 -15.35 -2.31
C GLN A 326 -7.75 -16.18 -1.78
N THR A 327 -6.51 -15.86 -2.16
CA THR A 327 -5.33 -16.60 -1.71
C THR A 327 -5.06 -16.39 -0.21
N GLY A 328 -4.47 -17.41 0.46
CA GLY A 328 -4.10 -17.31 1.88
C GLY A 328 -3.21 -16.08 2.15
N ARG A 329 -2.20 -15.85 1.29
CA ARG A 329 -1.31 -14.68 1.38
C ARG A 329 -2.04 -13.34 1.48
N VAL A 330 -3.16 -13.17 0.77
CA VAL A 330 -3.94 -11.92 0.83
C VAL A 330 -4.92 -11.95 2.01
N LYS A 331 -5.57 -13.08 2.29
CA LYS A 331 -6.54 -13.20 3.39
C LYS A 331 -5.91 -13.04 4.77
N ASP A 332 -4.71 -13.57 4.96
CA ASP A 332 -3.99 -13.65 6.23
C ASP A 332 -3.19 -12.36 6.53
N HIS A 333 -3.34 -11.32 5.69
CA HIS A 333 -2.68 -10.04 5.90
C HIS A 333 -3.68 -8.90 5.74
N ASP A 334 -4.04 -8.26 6.85
CA ASP A 334 -5.03 -7.19 6.92
C ASP A 334 -4.78 -6.09 5.88
N ASN A 335 -3.54 -5.63 5.74
CA ASN A 335 -3.19 -4.61 4.74
C ASN A 335 -3.54 -5.04 3.31
N PHE A 336 -3.16 -6.26 2.91
CA PHE A 336 -3.46 -6.77 1.57
C PHE A 336 -4.95 -7.04 1.39
N ARG A 337 -5.62 -7.60 2.40
CA ARG A 337 -7.06 -7.88 2.38
C ARG A 337 -7.88 -6.59 2.20
N ILE A 338 -7.55 -5.56 2.97
CA ILE A 338 -8.23 -4.27 2.93
C ILE A 338 -7.96 -3.56 1.60
N GLN A 339 -6.69 -3.53 1.15
CA GLN A 339 -6.33 -2.91 -0.13
C GLN A 339 -7.02 -3.61 -1.31
N ALA A 340 -7.01 -4.95 -1.35
CA ALA A 340 -7.71 -5.73 -2.38
C ALA A 340 -9.22 -5.50 -2.33
N PHE A 341 -9.82 -5.42 -1.14
CA PHE A 341 -11.25 -5.11 -0.98
C PHE A 341 -11.60 -3.75 -1.60
N ILE A 342 -10.85 -2.70 -1.30
CA ILE A 342 -11.12 -1.35 -1.82
C ILE A 342 -11.01 -1.36 -3.35
N TYR A 343 -9.93 -1.93 -3.90
CA TYR A 343 -9.72 -1.92 -5.35
C TYR A 343 -10.70 -2.80 -6.11
N ILE A 344 -11.08 -3.96 -5.59
CA ILE A 344 -12.10 -4.81 -6.21
C ILE A 344 -13.48 -4.16 -6.13
N SER A 345 -13.82 -3.53 -5.01
CA SER A 345 -15.10 -2.81 -4.87
C SER A 345 -15.20 -1.68 -5.89
N THR A 346 -14.15 -0.86 -6.01
CA THR A 346 -14.05 0.18 -7.04
C THR A 346 -14.16 -0.40 -8.44
N ALA A 347 -13.48 -1.51 -8.74
CA ALA A 347 -13.52 -2.15 -10.05
C ALA A 347 -14.92 -2.72 -10.39
N ARG A 348 -15.61 -3.33 -9.42
CA ARG A 348 -16.98 -3.82 -9.61
C ARG A 348 -17.95 -2.68 -9.91
N ILE A 349 -17.85 -1.56 -9.18
CA ILE A 349 -18.64 -0.36 -9.48
C ILE A 349 -18.32 0.18 -10.88
N ASN A 350 -17.03 0.29 -11.23
CA ASN A 350 -16.60 0.69 -12.56
C ASN A 350 -17.13 -0.24 -13.66
N GLN A 351 -17.28 -1.55 -13.40
CA GLN A 351 -17.92 -2.48 -14.33
C GLN A 351 -19.37 -2.11 -14.61
N HIS A 352 -20.14 -1.78 -13.57
CA HIS A 352 -21.52 -1.31 -13.72
C HIS A 352 -21.60 0.00 -14.50
N PHE A 353 -20.66 0.92 -14.29
CA PHE A 353 -20.56 2.15 -15.10
C PHE A 353 -20.31 1.87 -16.57
N MET A 354 -19.39 0.94 -16.88
CA MET A 354 -19.12 0.53 -18.26
C MET A 354 -20.36 -0.09 -18.92
N LEU A 355 -21.07 -0.95 -18.19
CA LEU A 355 -22.23 -1.69 -18.71
C LEU A 355 -23.54 -0.88 -18.67
N GLY A 356 -23.55 0.29 -18.03
CA GLY A 356 -24.77 1.08 -17.80
C GLY A 356 -25.76 0.44 -16.81
N THR A 357 -25.33 -0.52 -16.00
CA THR A 357 -26.18 -1.31 -15.11
C THR A 357 -26.24 -0.72 -13.69
N PHE A 358 -26.43 0.60 -13.59
CA PHE A 358 -26.38 1.36 -12.33
C PHE A 358 -27.28 0.78 -11.23
N LYS A 359 -28.55 0.52 -11.54
CA LYS A 359 -29.53 -0.06 -10.61
C LYS A 359 -29.11 -1.43 -10.06
N GLN A 360 -28.46 -2.27 -10.89
CA GLN A 360 -27.95 -3.57 -10.44
C GLN A 360 -26.75 -3.39 -9.50
N GLY A 361 -25.91 -2.38 -9.77
CA GLY A 361 -24.76 -2.04 -8.95
C GLY A 361 -25.11 -1.63 -7.51
N LEU A 362 -26.33 -1.13 -7.25
CA LEU A 362 -26.78 -0.79 -5.90
C LEU A 362 -26.76 -1.99 -4.94
N SER A 363 -26.90 -3.22 -5.46
CA SER A 363 -26.80 -4.45 -4.66
C SER A 363 -25.42 -4.65 -4.00
N LEU A 364 -24.38 -3.99 -4.50
CA LEU A 364 -23.03 -4.05 -3.93
C LEU A 364 -22.88 -3.20 -2.66
N ILE A 365 -23.71 -2.16 -2.50
CA ILE A 365 -23.50 -1.10 -1.50
C ILE A 365 -23.56 -1.64 -0.06
N PRO A 366 -24.58 -2.42 0.36
CA PRO A 366 -24.67 -2.87 1.75
C PRO A 366 -23.43 -3.66 2.21
N GLY A 367 -22.93 -4.56 1.35
CA GLY A 367 -21.73 -5.35 1.66
C GLY A 367 -20.42 -4.56 1.58
N ILE A 368 -20.40 -3.44 0.85
CA ILE A 368 -19.29 -2.49 0.88
C ILE A 368 -19.30 -1.72 2.19
N GLU A 369 -20.44 -1.16 2.59
CA GLU A 369 -20.57 -0.37 3.82
C GLU A 369 -20.26 -1.17 5.08
N GLU A 370 -20.78 -2.40 5.18
CA GLU A 370 -20.48 -3.32 6.29
C GLU A 370 -18.96 -3.53 6.45
N LYS A 371 -18.25 -3.73 5.33
CA LYS A 371 -16.80 -3.93 5.35
C LYS A 371 -16.02 -2.65 5.64
N LEU A 372 -16.47 -1.50 5.15
CA LEU A 372 -15.85 -0.21 5.48
C LEU A 372 -15.95 0.06 6.99
N GLU A 373 -17.10 -0.22 7.60
CA GLU A 373 -17.29 -0.12 9.04
C GLU A 373 -16.36 -1.10 9.79
N GLY A 374 -16.24 -2.34 9.32
CA GLY A 374 -15.29 -3.31 9.89
C GLY A 374 -13.82 -2.92 9.79
N TYR A 375 -13.46 -2.09 8.81
CA TYR A 375 -12.07 -1.68 8.52
C TYR A 375 -11.76 -0.22 8.88
N HIS A 376 -12.67 0.50 9.54
CA HIS A 376 -12.55 1.95 9.80
C HIS A 376 -11.23 2.37 10.48
N LEU A 377 -10.62 1.51 11.31
CA LEU A 377 -9.33 1.80 11.95
C LEU A 377 -8.13 1.79 10.99
N PHE A 378 -8.26 1.10 9.85
CA PHE A 378 -7.15 0.77 8.95
C PHE A 378 -7.32 1.36 7.55
N ILE A 379 -8.46 1.98 7.26
CA ILE A 379 -8.72 2.65 5.99
C ILE A 379 -8.48 4.15 6.13
N ASP A 380 -7.77 4.71 5.18
CA ASP A 380 -7.58 6.15 5.03
C ASP A 380 -8.89 6.84 4.59
N SER A 381 -9.19 8.00 5.18
CA SER A 381 -10.43 8.74 4.93
C SER A 381 -10.62 9.12 3.46
N HIS A 382 -9.54 9.42 2.72
CA HIS A 382 -9.63 9.77 1.31
C HIS A 382 -10.21 8.63 0.47
N ARG A 383 -9.84 7.38 0.77
CA ARG A 383 -10.36 6.20 0.07
C ARG A 383 -11.87 6.03 0.27
N ILE A 384 -12.35 6.33 1.47
CA ILE A 384 -13.79 6.31 1.79
C ILE A 384 -14.52 7.37 0.96
N LEU A 385 -13.95 8.57 0.84
CA LEU A 385 -14.55 9.68 0.09
C LEU A 385 -14.62 9.40 -1.41
N VAL A 386 -13.57 8.82 -2.00
CA VAL A 386 -13.59 8.38 -3.40
C VAL A 386 -14.66 7.29 -3.63
N LEU A 387 -14.82 6.36 -2.68
CA LEU A 387 -15.83 5.31 -2.78
C LEU A 387 -17.25 5.85 -2.59
N ASN A 388 -17.46 6.79 -1.66
CA ASN A 388 -18.72 7.52 -1.51
C ASN A 388 -19.12 8.23 -2.80
N TYR A 389 -18.16 8.85 -3.49
CA TYR A 389 -18.42 9.50 -4.76
C TYR A 389 -18.86 8.50 -5.85
N LYS A 390 -18.22 7.32 -5.89
CA LYS A 390 -18.63 6.23 -6.79
C LYS A 390 -20.02 5.67 -6.46
N ILE A 391 -20.35 5.57 -5.18
CA ILE A 391 -21.69 5.17 -4.73
C ILE A 391 -22.73 6.24 -5.11
N ALA A 392 -22.43 7.52 -4.90
CA ALA A 392 -23.31 8.62 -5.31
C ALA A 392 -23.63 8.56 -6.80
N MET A 393 -22.66 8.23 -7.65
CA MET A 393 -22.90 8.04 -9.08
C MET A 393 -23.75 6.83 -9.43
N LEU A 394 -23.65 5.73 -8.67
CA LEU A 394 -24.57 4.60 -8.87
C LEU A 394 -26.01 5.04 -8.60
N TYR A 395 -26.25 5.78 -7.52
CA TYR A 395 -27.56 6.34 -7.21
C TYR A 395 -28.03 7.32 -8.28
N PHE A 396 -27.18 8.26 -8.69
CA PHE A 396 -27.48 9.20 -9.79
C PHE A 396 -27.88 8.46 -11.07
N GLY A 397 -27.06 7.53 -11.54
CA GLY A 397 -27.34 6.76 -12.75
C GLY A 397 -28.52 5.79 -12.64
N SER A 398 -29.00 5.52 -11.43
CA SER A 398 -30.22 4.73 -11.18
C SER A 398 -31.50 5.57 -11.09
N GLY A 399 -31.37 6.90 -11.05
CA GLY A 399 -32.48 7.86 -10.89
C GLY A 399 -32.86 8.16 -9.44
N ASP A 400 -32.14 7.61 -8.45
CA ASP A 400 -32.34 7.94 -7.04
C ASP A 400 -31.46 9.12 -6.63
N TYR A 401 -31.92 10.32 -7.00
CA TYR A 401 -31.17 11.55 -6.80
C TYR A 401 -31.13 12.01 -5.33
N ALA A 402 -32.13 11.63 -4.53
CA ALA A 402 -32.17 11.96 -3.11
C ALA A 402 -31.02 11.24 -2.36
N THR A 403 -30.91 9.92 -2.53
CA THR A 403 -29.82 9.15 -1.91
C THR A 403 -28.46 9.55 -2.50
N CYS A 404 -28.40 9.93 -3.78
CA CYS A 404 -27.19 10.49 -4.39
C CYS A 404 -26.68 11.71 -3.59
N ILE A 405 -27.56 12.67 -3.28
CA ILE A 405 -27.23 13.86 -2.51
C ILE A 405 -26.70 13.50 -1.12
N ASP A 406 -27.29 12.52 -0.43
CA ASP A 406 -26.83 12.08 0.89
C ASP A 406 -25.36 11.62 0.87
N TYR A 407 -24.95 10.86 -0.16
CA TYR A 407 -23.54 10.46 -0.30
C TYR A 407 -22.62 11.61 -0.72
N LEU A 408 -23.11 12.57 -1.50
CA LEU A 408 -22.32 13.74 -1.89
C LEU A 408 -22.07 14.69 -0.72
N GLN A 409 -23.06 14.84 0.16
CA GLN A 409 -22.91 15.63 1.38
C GLN A 409 -21.84 15.07 2.32
N LYS A 410 -21.65 13.73 2.36
CA LYS A 410 -20.53 13.11 3.09
C LYS A 410 -19.15 13.56 2.58
N ILE A 411 -19.06 14.08 1.35
CA ILE A 411 -17.83 14.59 0.75
C ILE A 411 -17.76 16.10 0.91
N ILE A 412 -18.83 16.82 0.56
CA ILE A 412 -18.87 18.29 0.55
C ILE A 412 -18.70 18.85 1.97
N ASN A 413 -19.27 18.18 2.98
CA ASN A 413 -19.21 18.62 4.38
C ASN A 413 -17.96 18.11 5.11
N ASP A 414 -17.10 17.34 4.44
CA ASP A 414 -15.89 16.83 5.05
C ASP A 414 -14.81 17.92 5.11
N ASN A 415 -14.30 18.18 6.32
CA ASN A 415 -13.33 19.24 6.61
C ASN A 415 -11.87 18.78 6.44
N THR A 416 -11.62 17.58 5.92
CA THR A 416 -10.24 17.15 5.64
C THR A 416 -9.69 17.89 4.42
N ASN A 417 -8.35 18.02 4.35
CA ASN A 417 -7.65 18.58 3.18
C ASN A 417 -7.82 17.67 1.96
N LEU A 418 -9.03 17.69 1.40
CA LEU A 418 -9.44 16.94 0.24
C LEU A 418 -8.75 17.48 -1.00
N ARG A 419 -8.58 16.59 -1.99
CA ARG A 419 -8.15 17.04 -3.30
C ARG A 419 -9.25 17.91 -3.89
N TYR A 420 -8.87 19.11 -4.32
CA TYR A 420 -9.79 20.13 -4.84
C TYR A 420 -10.69 19.59 -5.97
N ASP A 421 -10.17 18.69 -6.80
CA ASP A 421 -10.92 18.08 -7.89
C ASP A 421 -12.09 17.22 -7.39
N LEU A 422 -11.91 16.35 -6.38
CA LEU A 422 -12.98 15.52 -5.82
C LEU A 422 -14.12 16.39 -5.27
N GLN A 423 -13.77 17.50 -4.61
CA GLN A 423 -14.74 18.49 -4.14
C GLN A 423 -15.50 19.13 -5.30
N CYS A 424 -14.80 19.59 -6.35
CA CYS A 424 -15.44 20.15 -7.54
C CYS A 424 -16.40 19.15 -8.19
N TYR A 425 -15.96 17.90 -8.39
CA TYR A 425 -16.79 16.87 -9.01
C TYR A 425 -18.01 16.49 -8.16
N ALA A 426 -17.85 16.41 -6.85
CA ALA A 426 -18.97 16.17 -5.93
C ALA A 426 -19.99 17.32 -6.00
N ARG A 427 -19.53 18.58 -6.01
CA ARG A 427 -20.42 19.76 -6.12
C ARG A 427 -21.16 19.84 -7.45
N VAL A 428 -20.48 19.52 -8.57
CA VAL A 428 -21.13 19.45 -9.89
C VAL A 428 -22.20 18.37 -9.90
N LEU A 429 -21.90 17.16 -9.41
CA LEU A 429 -22.90 16.09 -9.35
C LEU A 429 -24.05 16.44 -8.39
N HIS A 430 -23.76 17.16 -7.31
CA HIS A 430 -24.75 17.63 -6.34
C HIS A 430 -25.72 18.64 -6.97
N LEU A 431 -25.20 19.60 -7.74
CA LEU A 431 -25.99 20.53 -8.53
C LEU A 431 -26.90 19.79 -9.53
N MET A 432 -26.35 18.82 -10.26
CA MET A 432 -27.11 18.01 -11.21
C MET A 432 -28.22 17.21 -10.53
N ALA A 433 -27.95 16.59 -9.37
CA ALA A 433 -28.95 15.82 -8.64
C ALA A 433 -30.11 16.71 -8.12
N HIS A 434 -29.81 17.92 -7.65
CA HIS A 434 -30.85 18.88 -7.27
C HIS A 434 -31.69 19.37 -8.45
N TYR A 435 -31.06 19.59 -9.61
CA TYR A 435 -31.76 19.93 -10.85
C TYR A 435 -32.75 18.84 -11.26
N GLU A 436 -32.31 17.58 -11.26
CA GLU A 436 -33.15 16.43 -11.61
C GLU A 436 -34.33 16.21 -10.63
N LEU A 437 -34.20 16.65 -9.37
CA LEU A 437 -35.29 16.65 -8.38
C LEU A 437 -36.26 17.83 -8.53
N GLY A 438 -35.98 18.81 -9.39
CA GLY A 438 -36.79 20.04 -9.52
C GLY A 438 -36.61 21.01 -8.36
N ASN A 439 -35.47 21.00 -7.67
CA ASN A 439 -35.18 21.88 -6.54
C ASN A 439 -34.70 23.28 -7.00
N ASP A 440 -35.49 23.96 -7.84
CA ASP A 440 -35.09 25.20 -8.53
C ASP A 440 -34.63 26.32 -7.58
N VAL A 441 -35.25 26.40 -6.39
CA VAL A 441 -34.92 27.40 -5.35
C VAL A 441 -33.47 27.29 -4.88
N LEU A 442 -32.88 26.09 -4.90
CA LEU A 442 -31.52 25.85 -4.42
C LEU A 442 -30.46 26.11 -5.50
N MET A 443 -30.84 26.14 -6.78
CA MET A 443 -29.92 26.19 -7.91
C MET A 443 -29.06 27.46 -7.95
N GLU A 444 -29.61 28.62 -7.59
CA GLU A 444 -28.86 29.87 -7.54
C GLU A 444 -27.76 29.82 -6.46
N SER A 445 -28.05 29.22 -5.30
CA SER A 445 -27.07 29.10 -4.22
C SER A 445 -25.96 28.10 -4.57
N LEU A 446 -26.34 26.95 -5.16
CA LEU A 446 -25.42 25.87 -5.50
C LEU A 446 -24.50 26.22 -6.69
N SER A 447 -24.96 27.05 -7.62
CA SER A 447 -24.13 27.50 -8.74
C SER A 447 -23.05 28.51 -8.35
N LYS A 448 -23.18 29.17 -7.20
CA LYS A 448 -22.22 30.16 -6.67
C LYS A 448 -21.19 29.54 -5.70
N SER A 449 -21.42 28.31 -5.24
CA SER A 449 -20.55 27.56 -4.31
C SER A 449 -19.55 26.68 -5.06
#